data_AF-A0A1D7V2R6-F1
#
_entry.id   AF-A0A1D7V2R6-F1
#
_cell.length_a   1.000
_cell.length_b   1.000
_cell.length_c   1.000
_cell.angle_alpha   90.00
_cell.angle_beta   90.00
_cell.angle_gamma   90.00
#
_symmetry.space_group_name_H-M   'P 1'
#
loop_
_entity.id
_entity.type
_entity.pdbx_description
1 polymer ?
#
loop_
_entity_poly.entity_id
_entity_poly.type
_entity_poly.pdbx_seq_one_letter_code
_entity_poly.pdbx_strand_id
1 'polypeptide(L)'
;MLFLSFFLFLFFNSPVQGQLNIGGQYYSGLLWGENEILSPEYYNDGSFLRSEQDFILSAGRNWKGDPPTSKGSFTFEGKEILNCGLFNNEAVLLLEKGKPEERIKAISMLEEGIRFDPKFFPFRYNLGRAYHLEKKYQKAIIQFEYASSEIPEYYRTYIHLGTLYETTREAINATILWRKAVSLNPFHTEALLLLADHYIRTDLKNRALLYIKEASRIDEQSPDARMGKARIELLSSKDLYAYRIFKNTELVDDLGQKKQYNKKFHFFFAETASKVGDYVTAADQYEQLLKYPNDPFFSEFSFKVIERRRDLAKRFAEIKSLEEENKNE
;
A
#
# COMPACT_ATOMS: atom_id res chain seq x y z
N MET A 1 9.63 -37.05 -52.08
CA MET A 1 8.54 -36.65 -51.17
C MET A 1 9.03 -36.84 -49.75
N LEU A 2 9.41 -35.76 -49.07
CA LEU A 2 9.83 -35.76 -47.67
C LEU A 2 8.92 -34.75 -46.95
N PHE A 3 7.98 -35.24 -46.16
CA PHE A 3 7.08 -34.43 -45.34
C PHE A 3 7.84 -33.94 -44.11
N LEU A 4 8.05 -32.63 -44.00
CA LEU A 4 8.47 -31.97 -42.76
C LEU A 4 7.27 -31.94 -41.81
N SER A 5 7.32 -32.69 -40.71
CA SER A 5 6.38 -32.54 -39.60
C SER A 5 6.78 -31.35 -38.74
N PHE A 6 6.03 -30.25 -38.83
CA PHE A 6 6.10 -29.13 -37.91
C PHE A 6 5.53 -29.56 -36.55
N PHE A 7 6.38 -29.66 -35.53
CA PHE A 7 5.92 -29.75 -34.14
C PHE A 7 5.55 -28.35 -33.67
N LEU A 8 4.24 -28.05 -33.62
CA LEU A 8 3.71 -26.93 -32.85
C LEU A 8 3.99 -27.19 -31.37
N PHE A 9 4.90 -26.43 -30.77
CA PHE A 9 4.96 -26.32 -29.31
C PHE A 9 3.72 -25.55 -28.85
N LEU A 10 2.68 -26.29 -28.46
CA LEU A 10 1.60 -25.77 -27.63
C LEU A 10 2.20 -25.36 -26.29
N PHE A 11 2.30 -24.05 -26.04
CA PHE A 11 2.52 -23.53 -24.71
C PHE A 11 1.31 -23.90 -23.85
N PHE A 12 1.44 -25.00 -23.09
CA PHE A 12 0.56 -25.24 -21.96
C PHE A 12 0.86 -24.18 -20.91
N ASN A 13 -0.03 -23.19 -20.77
CA ASN A 13 -0.14 -22.42 -19.53
C ASN A 13 -0.33 -23.43 -18.41
N SER A 14 0.72 -23.65 -17.61
CA SER A 14 0.60 -24.47 -16.41
C SER A 14 -0.28 -23.71 -15.44
N PRO A 15 -1.45 -24.24 -15.02
CA PRO A 15 -2.20 -23.63 -13.94
C PRO A 15 -1.33 -23.69 -12.68
N VAL A 16 -1.47 -22.66 -11.87
CA VAL A 16 -0.70 -22.35 -10.67
C VAL A 16 -0.87 -23.47 -9.62
N GLN A 17 -0.15 -24.58 -9.77
CA GLN A 17 -0.14 -25.69 -8.80
C GLN A 17 0.99 -25.56 -7.77
N GLY A 18 1.96 -24.68 -8.02
CA GLY A 18 3.07 -24.42 -7.10
C GLY A 18 2.69 -23.61 -5.85
N GLN A 19 1.51 -22.98 -5.79
CA GLN A 19 1.09 -22.15 -4.66
C GLN A 19 0.42 -22.93 -3.51
N LEU A 20 0.16 -24.24 -3.66
CA LEU A 20 -0.68 -25.01 -2.73
C LEU A 20 0.09 -25.83 -1.68
N ASN A 21 1.42 -25.79 -1.67
CA ASN A 21 2.24 -26.64 -0.81
C ASN A 21 3.28 -25.81 -0.05
N ILE A 22 3.05 -25.58 1.25
CA ILE A 22 3.99 -24.92 2.16
C ILE A 22 4.36 -25.94 3.24
N GLY A 23 5.66 -26.24 3.37
CA GLY A 23 6.15 -27.13 4.44
C GLY A 23 5.66 -28.58 4.37
N GLY A 24 5.29 -29.09 3.19
CA GLY A 24 4.81 -30.47 3.01
C GLY A 24 3.37 -30.70 3.47
N GLN A 25 2.65 -29.65 3.85
CA GLN A 25 1.21 -29.69 4.09
C GLN A 25 0.46 -29.15 2.86
N TYR A 26 -0.58 -29.90 2.47
CA TYR A 26 -1.52 -29.53 1.42
C TYR A 26 -2.62 -28.66 2.00
N TYR A 27 -2.71 -27.42 1.54
CA TYR A 27 -3.76 -26.49 1.96
C TYR A 27 -4.84 -26.43 0.87
N SER A 28 -6.03 -26.98 1.12
CA SER A 28 -7.14 -27.03 0.16
C SER A 28 -7.88 -25.68 -0.03
N GLY A 29 -7.16 -24.58 0.13
CA GLY A 29 -7.69 -23.23 0.13
C GLY A 29 -6.70 -22.32 0.82
N LEU A 30 -5.70 -21.85 0.07
CA LEU A 30 -4.79 -20.82 0.57
C LEU A 30 -5.57 -19.52 0.79
N LEU A 31 -5.23 -18.87 1.88
CA LEU A 31 -5.36 -17.43 2.12
C LEU A 31 -5.07 -16.65 0.83
N TRP A 32 -5.75 -15.51 0.67
CA TRP A 32 -5.77 -14.61 -0.51
C TRP A 32 -6.85 -14.97 -1.54
N GLY A 33 -8.04 -14.38 -1.35
CA GLY A 33 -9.06 -14.31 -2.39
C GLY A 33 -8.85 -13.07 -3.24
N GLU A 34 -8.78 -13.27 -4.55
CA GLU A 34 -9.09 -12.25 -5.55
C GLU A 34 -10.56 -11.81 -5.36
N ASN A 35 -10.75 -10.58 -4.89
CA ASN A 35 -11.62 -9.52 -5.40
C ASN A 35 -13.01 -9.85 -5.97
N GLU A 36 -13.68 -10.85 -5.45
CA GLU A 36 -15.13 -10.87 -5.46
C GLU A 36 -15.63 -10.31 -4.12
N ILE A 37 -16.51 -9.30 -4.15
CA ILE A 37 -17.41 -9.02 -3.02
C ILE A 37 -18.38 -10.19 -3.00
N LEU A 38 -17.93 -11.30 -2.44
CA LEU A 38 -18.80 -12.42 -2.20
C LEU A 38 -19.65 -12.11 -0.98
N SER A 39 -20.90 -12.57 -1.02
CA SER A 39 -21.77 -12.63 0.16
C SER A 39 -20.96 -13.16 1.35
N PRO A 40 -21.19 -12.68 2.59
CA PRO A 40 -20.54 -13.21 3.81
C PRO A 40 -20.53 -14.75 3.94
N GLU A 41 -21.35 -15.43 3.15
CA GLU A 41 -21.49 -16.88 3.00
C GLU A 41 -20.33 -17.58 2.24
N TYR A 42 -19.52 -16.87 1.46
CA TYR A 42 -18.41 -17.47 0.68
C TYR A 42 -17.03 -17.32 1.34
N TYR A 43 -16.91 -16.54 2.41
CA TYR A 43 -15.65 -16.46 3.14
C TYR A 43 -15.48 -17.73 3.99
N ASN A 44 -14.34 -18.41 3.81
CA ASN A 44 -13.91 -19.44 4.73
C ASN A 44 -13.80 -18.85 6.15
N ASP A 45 -14.18 -19.65 7.14
CA ASP A 45 -14.11 -19.31 8.55
C ASP A 45 -12.71 -18.76 8.94
N GLY A 46 -12.61 -17.50 9.41
CA GLY A 46 -11.37 -16.90 9.93
C GLY A 46 -10.52 -16.04 8.98
N SER A 47 -11.00 -15.65 7.79
CA SER A 47 -10.24 -14.78 6.87
C SER A 47 -10.22 -13.30 7.28
N PHE A 48 -9.04 -12.69 7.31
CA PHE A 48 -8.90 -11.23 7.43
C PHE A 48 -9.24 -10.55 6.11
N LEU A 49 -10.31 -9.77 6.10
CA LEU A 49 -10.55 -8.78 5.05
C LEU A 49 -9.75 -7.52 5.33
N ARG A 50 -9.51 -6.72 4.30
CA ARG A 50 -8.84 -5.43 4.46
C ARG A 50 -9.66 -4.35 3.81
N SER A 51 -9.66 -3.18 4.41
CA SER A 51 -10.21 -2.01 3.76
C SER A 51 -9.21 -1.33 2.83
N GLU A 52 -9.68 -0.36 2.06
CA GLU A 52 -8.83 0.46 1.18
C GLU A 52 -7.71 1.18 1.94
N GLN A 53 -7.96 1.52 3.20
CA GLN A 53 -6.97 2.14 4.08
C GLN A 53 -6.08 1.08 4.76
N ASP A 54 -6.16 -0.19 4.37
CA ASP A 54 -5.38 -1.32 4.90
C ASP A 54 -5.58 -1.52 6.42
N PHE A 55 -6.80 -1.30 6.91
CA PHE A 55 -7.25 -1.82 8.20
C PHE A 55 -7.76 -3.24 8.05
N ILE A 56 -7.60 -4.07 9.08
CA ILE A 56 -8.10 -5.45 9.09
C ILE A 56 -9.55 -5.47 9.55
N LEU A 57 -10.42 -5.96 8.67
CA LEU A 57 -11.82 -6.31 8.93
C LEU A 57 -11.93 -7.80 9.25
N SER A 58 -12.79 -8.11 10.21
CA SER A 58 -13.15 -9.49 10.60
C SER A 58 -14.45 -9.86 9.90
N ALA A 59 -14.42 -10.66 8.83
CA ALA A 59 -15.61 -11.11 8.09
C ALA A 59 -15.78 -12.63 8.10
N GLY A 60 -17.04 -13.10 7.99
CA GLY A 60 -17.43 -14.52 8.05
C GLY A 60 -18.36 -14.85 9.22
N ARG A 61 -19.05 -16.01 9.17
CA ARG A 61 -20.03 -16.42 10.20
C ARG A 61 -19.47 -17.20 11.38
N ASN A 62 -18.30 -17.84 11.31
CA ASN A 62 -17.73 -18.54 12.45
C ASN A 62 -16.19 -18.50 12.39
N TRP A 63 -15.55 -18.35 13.54
CA TRP A 63 -14.21 -18.89 13.74
C TRP A 63 -14.35 -20.41 13.67
N LYS A 64 -13.58 -21.14 12.86
CA LYS A 64 -13.50 -22.62 12.98
C LYS A 64 -12.22 -23.00 13.71
N GLY A 65 -12.42 -23.65 14.85
CA GLY A 65 -11.58 -23.54 16.04
C GLY A 65 -12.27 -22.59 17.03
N ASP A 66 -12.16 -22.80 18.34
CA ASP A 66 -12.64 -21.78 19.28
C ASP A 66 -11.92 -20.47 18.93
N PRO A 67 -12.60 -19.31 18.70
CA PRO A 67 -11.92 -18.03 18.92
C PRO A 67 -11.16 -18.16 20.24
N PRO A 68 -9.92 -17.64 20.42
CA PRO A 68 -9.35 -17.62 21.76
C PRO A 68 -10.50 -17.09 22.60
N THR A 69 -10.96 -17.90 23.54
CA THR A 69 -12.18 -17.56 24.25
C THR A 69 -11.90 -16.17 24.76
N SER A 70 -12.67 -15.19 24.29
CA SER A 70 -12.89 -14.09 25.19
C SER A 70 -13.66 -14.76 26.31
N LYS A 71 -12.95 -15.17 27.36
CA LYS A 71 -13.58 -15.77 28.53
C LYS A 71 -14.41 -14.67 29.17
N GLY A 72 -15.62 -14.44 28.65
CA GLY A 72 -16.53 -13.40 29.11
C GLY A 72 -17.01 -12.47 28.01
N SER A 73 -17.76 -11.47 28.46
CA SER A 73 -18.13 -10.25 27.78
C SER A 73 -17.47 -9.07 28.52
N PHE A 74 -17.41 -7.90 27.90
CA PHE A 74 -17.00 -6.68 28.61
C PHE A 74 -17.95 -5.55 28.30
N THR A 75 -18.02 -4.57 29.20
CA THR A 75 -18.86 -3.39 29.00
C THR A 75 -18.00 -2.24 28.48
N PHE A 76 -18.41 -1.64 27.38
CA PHE A 76 -17.83 -0.41 26.84
C PHE A 76 -18.91 0.64 26.70
N GLU A 77 -18.72 1.81 27.32
CA GLU A 77 -19.71 2.91 27.31
C GLU A 77 -21.15 2.47 27.69
N GLY A 78 -21.28 1.55 28.64
CA GLY A 78 -22.57 1.02 29.08
C GLY A 78 -23.21 -0.02 28.15
N LYS A 79 -22.54 -0.44 27.08
CA LYS A 79 -22.97 -1.53 26.19
C LYS A 79 -22.15 -2.79 26.42
N GLU A 80 -22.82 -3.92 26.43
CA GLU A 80 -22.16 -5.23 26.49
C GLU A 80 -21.59 -5.60 25.12
N ILE A 81 -20.30 -5.93 25.10
CA ILE A 81 -19.57 -6.37 23.92
C ILE A 81 -19.33 -7.88 24.03
N LEU A 82 -19.91 -8.60 23.07
CA LEU A 82 -19.91 -10.07 23.01
C LEU A 82 -18.96 -10.64 21.95
N ASN A 83 -18.46 -9.81 21.03
CA ASN A 83 -17.69 -10.26 19.88
C ASN A 83 -16.59 -9.25 19.50
N CYS A 84 -15.33 -9.66 19.68
CA CYS A 84 -14.16 -8.84 19.35
C CYS A 84 -14.09 -8.43 17.87
N GLY A 85 -14.52 -9.31 16.96
CA GLY A 85 -14.50 -9.04 15.52
C GLY A 85 -15.49 -7.94 15.11
N LEU A 86 -16.72 -7.98 15.64
CA LEU A 86 -17.71 -6.92 15.41
C LEU A 86 -17.26 -5.59 16.03
N PHE A 87 -16.73 -5.63 17.24
CA PHE A 87 -16.19 -4.46 17.92
C PHE A 87 -14.98 -3.86 17.17
N ASN A 88 -14.11 -4.71 16.62
CA ASN A 88 -13.02 -4.30 15.74
C ASN A 88 -13.54 -3.61 14.48
N ASN A 89 -14.54 -4.19 13.81
CA ASN A 89 -15.08 -3.63 12.58
C ASN A 89 -15.75 -2.26 12.83
N GLU A 90 -16.43 -2.08 13.97
CA GLU A 90 -16.97 -0.77 14.36
C GLU A 90 -15.84 0.26 14.54
N ALA A 91 -14.73 -0.12 15.18
CA ALA A 91 -13.57 0.76 15.30
C ALA A 91 -12.96 1.10 13.92
N VAL A 92 -12.85 0.13 13.01
CA VAL A 92 -12.36 0.36 11.64
C VAL A 92 -13.27 1.34 10.87
N LEU A 93 -14.59 1.20 10.97
CA LEU A 93 -15.53 2.12 10.33
C LEU A 93 -15.36 3.57 10.82
N LEU A 94 -15.03 3.77 12.10
CA LEU A 94 -14.72 5.10 12.65
C LEU A 94 -13.37 5.62 12.13
N LEU A 95 -12.36 4.76 12.00
CA LEU A 95 -11.05 5.14 11.46
C LEU A 95 -11.15 5.57 9.99
N GLU A 96 -11.97 4.88 9.20
CA GLU A 96 -12.15 5.17 7.78
C GLU A 96 -12.81 6.51 7.50
N LYS A 97 -13.80 6.89 8.32
CA LYS A 97 -14.43 8.22 8.24
C LYS A 97 -13.44 9.35 8.52
N GLY A 98 -12.38 9.07 9.29
CA GLY A 98 -11.23 9.96 9.42
C GLY A 98 -11.50 11.29 10.13
N LYS A 99 -12.59 11.43 10.90
CA LYS A 99 -12.76 12.61 11.76
C LYS A 99 -11.90 12.47 13.02
N PRO A 100 -11.29 13.56 13.53
CA PRO A 100 -10.44 13.50 14.73
C PRO A 100 -11.12 12.85 15.94
N GLU A 101 -12.37 13.22 16.22
CA GLU A 101 -13.15 12.66 17.35
C GLU A 101 -13.43 11.16 17.17
N GLU A 102 -13.78 10.75 15.96
CA GLU A 102 -14.04 9.35 15.61
C GLU A 102 -12.75 8.51 15.70
N ARG A 103 -11.60 9.06 15.30
CA ARG A 103 -10.30 8.39 15.48
C ARG A 103 -9.92 8.23 16.95
N ILE A 104 -10.15 9.24 17.79
CA ILE A 104 -9.91 9.14 19.24
C ILE A 104 -10.79 8.04 19.84
N LYS A 105 -12.08 8.00 19.45
CA LYS A 105 -13.00 6.96 19.89
C LYS A 105 -12.56 5.57 19.42
N ALA A 106 -12.18 5.41 18.15
CA ALA A 106 -11.69 4.14 17.63
C ALA A 106 -10.43 3.65 18.35
N ILE A 107 -9.49 4.55 18.65
CA ILE A 107 -8.29 4.23 19.45
C ILE A 107 -8.71 3.72 20.83
N SER A 108 -9.63 4.40 21.52
CA SER A 108 -10.15 3.98 22.83
C SER A 108 -10.80 2.59 22.75
N MET A 109 -11.61 2.33 21.71
CA MET A 109 -12.21 1.02 21.48
C MET A 109 -11.15 -0.06 21.29
N LEU A 110 -10.15 0.16 20.45
CA LEU A 110 -9.08 -0.81 20.22
C LEU A 110 -8.23 -1.06 21.48
N GLU A 111 -7.96 -0.02 22.29
CA GLU A 111 -7.27 -0.15 23.58
C GLU A 111 -8.07 -1.01 24.59
N GLU A 112 -9.40 -0.82 24.66
CA GLU A 112 -10.28 -1.68 25.47
C GLU A 112 -10.36 -3.11 24.93
N GLY A 113 -10.44 -3.25 23.61
CA GLY A 113 -10.41 -4.55 22.95
C GLY A 113 -9.16 -5.34 23.31
N ILE A 114 -7.99 -4.70 23.36
CA ILE A 114 -6.72 -5.33 23.78
C ILE A 114 -6.74 -5.69 25.27
N ARG A 115 -7.37 -4.89 26.15
CA ARG A 115 -7.50 -5.24 27.58
C ARG A 115 -8.33 -6.51 27.76
N PHE A 116 -9.38 -6.67 26.97
CA PHE A 116 -10.29 -7.79 27.03
C PHE A 116 -9.74 -9.05 26.36
N ASP A 117 -9.25 -8.93 25.12
CA ASP A 117 -8.60 -10.00 24.38
C ASP A 117 -7.23 -9.54 23.85
N PRO A 118 -6.17 -9.71 24.66
CA PRO A 118 -4.82 -9.27 24.30
C PRO A 118 -4.20 -10.02 23.11
N LYS A 119 -4.77 -11.16 22.70
CA LYS A 119 -4.28 -12.01 21.61
C LYS A 119 -5.08 -11.84 20.32
N PHE A 120 -6.17 -11.08 20.34
CA PHE A 120 -6.90 -10.76 19.13
C PHE A 120 -6.08 -9.85 18.21
N PHE A 121 -5.34 -10.47 17.29
CA PHE A 121 -4.40 -9.83 16.38
C PHE A 121 -4.93 -8.54 15.70
N PRO A 122 -6.17 -8.48 15.17
CA PRO A 122 -6.69 -7.29 14.52
C PRO A 122 -6.66 -6.04 15.39
N PHE A 123 -6.90 -6.15 16.70
CA PHE A 123 -6.88 -4.98 17.58
C PHE A 123 -5.49 -4.32 17.61
N ARG A 124 -4.43 -5.12 17.76
CA ARG A 124 -3.06 -4.61 17.80
C ARG A 124 -2.63 -4.04 16.46
N TYR A 125 -2.94 -4.74 15.36
CA TYR A 125 -2.63 -4.27 14.02
C TYR A 125 -3.32 -2.93 13.72
N ASN A 126 -4.64 -2.86 13.95
CA ASN A 126 -5.43 -1.66 13.69
C ASN A 126 -5.07 -0.52 14.64
N LEU A 127 -4.72 -0.80 15.90
CA LEU A 127 -4.26 0.23 16.84
C LEU A 127 -2.89 0.79 16.42
N GLY A 128 -1.97 -0.06 15.96
CA GLY A 128 -0.71 0.37 15.38
C GLY A 128 -0.93 1.30 14.19
N ARG A 129 -1.84 0.94 13.28
CA ARG A 129 -2.24 1.79 12.15
C ARG A 129 -2.85 3.11 12.60
N ALA A 130 -3.76 3.10 13.57
CA ALA A 130 -4.41 4.30 14.09
C ALA A 130 -3.40 5.25 14.76
N TYR A 131 -2.48 4.73 15.56
CA TYR A 131 -1.40 5.52 16.15
C TYR A 131 -0.43 6.07 15.10
N HIS A 132 -0.15 5.32 14.04
CA HIS A 132 0.66 5.82 12.93
C HIS A 132 -0.01 7.03 12.26
N LEU A 133 -1.32 6.97 11.97
CA LEU A 133 -2.07 8.10 11.42
C LEU A 133 -2.05 9.33 12.35
N GLU A 134 -2.11 9.10 13.66
CA GLU A 134 -2.00 10.14 14.69
C GLU A 134 -0.55 10.59 14.99
N LYS A 135 0.43 10.13 14.19
CA LYS A 135 1.87 10.42 14.36
C LYS A 135 2.44 10.03 15.73
N LYS A 136 1.76 9.12 16.44
CA LYS A 136 2.20 8.54 17.72
C LYS A 136 3.14 7.36 17.44
N TYR A 137 4.26 7.63 16.76
CA TYR A 137 5.11 6.60 16.16
C TYR A 137 5.60 5.56 17.16
N GLN A 138 6.05 5.98 18.35
CA GLN A 138 6.53 5.03 19.37
C GLN A 138 5.41 4.09 19.86
N LYS A 139 4.19 4.60 20.04
CA LYS A 139 3.04 3.75 20.39
C LYS A 139 2.69 2.80 19.24
N ALA A 140 2.77 3.27 17.99
CA ALA A 140 2.51 2.45 16.81
C ALA A 140 3.52 1.29 16.70
N ILE A 141 4.81 1.58 16.90
CA ILE A 141 5.89 0.57 16.90
C ILE A 141 5.58 -0.53 17.92
N ILE A 142 5.31 -0.16 19.17
CA ILE A 142 4.97 -1.13 20.24
C ILE A 142 3.81 -2.03 19.83
N GLN A 143 2.74 -1.49 19.27
CA GLN A 143 1.58 -2.30 18.88
C GLN A 143 1.89 -3.25 17.72
N PHE A 144 2.68 -2.81 16.74
CA PHE A 144 3.08 -3.69 15.65
C PHE A 144 4.13 -4.71 16.06
N GLU A 145 5.01 -4.42 17.02
CA GLU A 145 5.92 -5.41 17.60
C GLU A 145 5.12 -6.55 18.25
N TYR A 146 4.13 -6.21 19.08
CA TYR A 146 3.21 -7.21 19.63
C TYR A 146 2.42 -7.94 18.53
N ALA A 147 1.91 -7.24 17.52
CA ALA A 147 1.21 -7.89 16.40
C ALA A 147 2.15 -8.88 15.67
N SER A 148 3.42 -8.53 15.51
CA SER A 148 4.42 -9.38 14.85
C SER A 148 4.81 -10.60 15.69
N SER A 149 4.69 -10.54 17.02
CA SER A 149 4.88 -11.71 17.87
C SER A 149 3.67 -12.65 17.87
N GLU A 150 2.45 -12.12 17.70
CA GLU A 150 1.23 -12.95 17.64
C GLU A 150 1.10 -13.69 16.30
N ILE A 151 1.38 -13.04 15.17
CA ILE A 151 1.40 -13.68 13.84
C ILE A 151 2.71 -13.34 13.11
N PRO A 152 3.79 -14.11 13.38
CA PRO A 152 5.12 -13.87 12.81
C PRO A 152 5.19 -13.95 11.29
N GLU A 153 4.26 -14.62 10.63
CA GLU A 153 4.21 -14.82 9.18
C GLU A 153 3.46 -13.70 8.45
N TYR A 154 2.76 -12.82 9.18
CA TYR A 154 1.97 -11.74 8.58
C TYR A 154 2.87 -10.61 8.07
N TYR A 155 3.27 -10.72 6.80
CA TYR A 155 4.29 -9.87 6.18
C TYR A 155 4.00 -8.35 6.29
N ARG A 156 2.73 -7.93 6.30
CA ARG A 156 2.32 -6.51 6.36
C ARG A 156 2.67 -5.84 7.68
N THR A 157 2.73 -6.58 8.78
CA THR A 157 3.19 -6.03 10.06
C THR A 157 4.62 -5.51 9.93
N TYR A 158 5.49 -6.24 9.23
CA TYR A 158 6.88 -5.81 9.00
C TYR A 158 6.99 -4.67 7.99
N ILE A 159 6.03 -4.53 7.07
CA ILE A 159 5.93 -3.35 6.20
C ILE A 159 5.68 -2.10 7.05
N HIS A 160 4.66 -2.15 7.91
CA HIS A 160 4.31 -1.02 8.78
C HIS A 160 5.40 -0.70 9.80
N LEU A 161 6.00 -1.71 10.45
CA LEU A 161 7.16 -1.49 11.31
C LEU A 161 8.31 -0.85 10.55
N GLY A 162 8.64 -1.37 9.36
CA GLY A 162 9.74 -0.82 8.57
C GLY A 162 9.53 0.64 8.21
N THR A 163 8.32 1.02 7.80
CA THR A 163 7.93 2.41 7.52
C THR A 163 7.99 3.31 8.76
N LEU A 164 7.63 2.80 9.94
CA LEU A 164 7.74 3.54 11.20
C LEU A 164 9.20 3.75 11.62
N TYR A 165 10.04 2.72 11.52
CA TYR A 165 11.48 2.84 11.80
C TYR A 165 12.16 3.80 10.82
N GLU A 166 11.77 3.76 9.55
CA GLU A 166 12.23 4.75 8.58
C GLU A 166 11.84 6.17 9.00
N THR A 167 10.57 6.39 9.33
CA THR A 167 10.03 7.70 9.75
C THR A 167 10.74 8.23 11.00
N THR A 168 11.15 7.33 11.89
CA THR A 168 11.91 7.64 13.12
C THR A 168 13.43 7.68 12.91
N ARG A 169 13.89 7.67 11.64
CA ARG A 169 15.30 7.76 11.19
C ARG A 169 16.17 6.55 11.52
N GLU A 170 15.57 5.41 11.78
CA GLU A 170 16.23 4.11 11.99
C GLU A 170 16.24 3.29 10.69
N ALA A 171 16.91 3.81 9.66
CA ALA A 171 16.83 3.28 8.30
C ALA A 171 17.39 1.83 8.15
N ILE A 172 18.33 1.43 9.03
CA ILE A 172 18.86 0.07 9.07
C ILE A 172 17.77 -0.92 9.51
N ASN A 173 17.07 -0.61 10.61
CA ASN A 173 15.98 -1.43 11.12
C ASN A 173 14.84 -1.53 10.10
N ALA A 174 14.50 -0.42 9.45
CA ALA A 174 13.53 -0.39 8.36
C ALA A 174 13.86 -1.41 7.25
N THR A 175 15.11 -1.42 6.80
CA THR A 175 15.58 -2.31 5.75
C THR A 175 15.53 -3.79 6.15
N ILE A 176 15.87 -4.11 7.41
CA ILE A 176 15.78 -5.48 7.93
C ILE A 176 14.33 -5.96 7.90
N LEU A 177 13.40 -5.13 8.34
CA LEU A 177 11.98 -5.46 8.43
C LEU A 177 11.33 -5.58 7.05
N TRP A 178 11.61 -4.67 6.12
CA TRP A 178 11.11 -4.81 4.74
C TRP A 178 11.70 -6.03 4.03
N ARG A 179 12.98 -6.37 4.27
CA ARG A 179 13.55 -7.63 3.76
C ARG A 179 12.84 -8.85 4.34
N LYS A 180 12.45 -8.81 5.62
CA LYS A 180 11.64 -9.86 6.24
C LYS A 180 10.26 -9.95 5.57
N ALA A 181 9.60 -8.82 5.34
CA ALA A 181 8.32 -8.77 4.61
C ALA A 181 8.44 -9.41 3.22
N VAL A 182 9.46 -9.05 2.45
CA VAL A 182 9.72 -9.64 1.12
C VAL A 182 10.05 -11.12 1.20
N SER A 183 10.76 -11.58 2.24
CA SER A 183 11.04 -13.01 2.41
C SER A 183 9.78 -13.83 2.72
N LEU A 184 8.82 -13.24 3.45
CA LEU A 184 7.54 -13.86 3.78
C LEU A 184 6.55 -13.79 2.62
N ASN A 185 6.59 -12.72 1.84
CA ASN A 185 5.82 -12.59 0.60
C ASN A 185 6.67 -11.95 -0.52
N PRO A 186 7.34 -12.79 -1.34
CA PRO A 186 8.17 -12.32 -2.45
C PRO A 186 7.38 -11.64 -3.57
N PHE A 187 6.06 -11.86 -3.62
CA PHE A 187 5.17 -11.36 -4.68
C PHE A 187 4.48 -10.06 -4.29
N HIS A 188 4.84 -9.44 -3.17
CA HIS A 188 4.24 -8.20 -2.75
C HIS A 188 4.99 -6.98 -3.30
N THR A 189 4.43 -6.38 -4.36
CA THR A 189 5.00 -5.25 -5.11
C THR A 189 5.37 -4.06 -4.23
N GLU A 190 4.50 -3.65 -3.30
CA GLU A 190 4.76 -2.50 -2.43
C GLU A 190 6.01 -2.70 -1.54
N ALA A 191 6.19 -3.88 -0.94
CA ALA A 191 7.38 -4.16 -0.12
C ALA A 191 8.68 -4.14 -0.93
N LEU A 192 8.65 -4.65 -2.16
CA LEU A 192 9.80 -4.58 -3.07
C LEU A 192 10.14 -3.13 -3.41
N LEU A 193 9.12 -2.29 -3.65
CA LEU A 193 9.32 -0.88 -3.95
C LEU A 193 9.80 -0.09 -2.73
N LEU A 194 9.36 -0.40 -1.51
CA LEU A 194 9.88 0.23 -0.30
C LEU A 194 11.39 -0.04 -0.14
N LEU A 195 11.84 -1.27 -0.39
CA LEU A 195 13.28 -1.59 -0.43
C LEU A 195 13.99 -0.82 -1.55
N ALA A 196 13.41 -0.76 -2.74
CA ALA A 196 13.98 0.02 -3.83
C ALA A 196 14.14 1.50 -3.45
N ASP A 197 13.14 2.10 -2.82
CA ASP A 197 13.13 3.50 -2.37
C ASP A 197 14.21 3.79 -1.36
N HIS A 198 14.43 2.86 -0.45
CA HIS A 198 15.54 2.91 0.47
C HIS A 198 16.89 2.87 -0.22
N TYR A 199 17.07 1.93 -1.16
CA TYR A 199 18.33 1.82 -1.90
C TYR A 199 18.59 3.00 -2.84
N ILE A 200 17.54 3.64 -3.38
CA ILE A 200 17.68 4.88 -4.15
C ILE A 200 18.22 6.01 -3.27
N ARG A 201 17.64 6.21 -2.08
CA ARG A 201 18.06 7.29 -1.18
C ARG A 201 19.44 7.08 -0.56
N THR A 202 19.87 5.83 -0.44
CA THR A 202 21.21 5.46 0.04
C THR A 202 22.24 5.35 -1.09
N ASP A 203 21.90 5.80 -2.30
CA ASP A 203 22.73 5.77 -3.52
C ASP A 203 23.21 4.38 -3.94
N LEU A 204 22.51 3.33 -3.49
CA LEU A 204 22.76 1.94 -3.86
C LEU A 204 21.92 1.53 -5.08
N LYS A 205 22.12 2.24 -6.19
CA LYS A 205 21.31 2.10 -7.42
C LYS A 205 21.19 0.66 -7.93
N ASN A 206 22.27 -0.13 -7.87
CA ASN A 206 22.25 -1.53 -8.31
C ASN A 206 21.29 -2.40 -7.48
N ARG A 207 21.18 -2.14 -6.17
CA ARG A 207 20.22 -2.85 -5.31
C ARG A 207 18.80 -2.40 -5.59
N ALA A 208 18.58 -1.10 -5.78
CA ALA A 208 17.26 -0.59 -6.17
C ALA A 208 16.76 -1.22 -7.49
N LEU A 209 17.63 -1.30 -8.49
CA LEU A 209 17.34 -1.93 -9.78
C LEU A 209 16.91 -3.39 -9.63
N LEU A 210 17.50 -4.14 -8.71
CA LEU A 210 17.11 -5.53 -8.45
C LEU A 210 15.65 -5.61 -8.00
N TYR A 211 15.27 -4.89 -6.95
CA TYR A 211 13.91 -4.98 -6.39
C TYR A 211 12.84 -4.41 -7.32
N ILE A 212 13.15 -3.36 -8.09
CA ILE A 212 12.21 -2.83 -9.09
C ILE A 212 12.00 -3.82 -10.23
N LYS A 213 13.05 -4.55 -10.64
CA LYS A 213 12.92 -5.62 -11.65
C LYS A 213 12.02 -6.75 -11.14
N GLU A 214 12.18 -7.17 -9.89
CA GLU A 214 11.28 -8.18 -9.31
C GLU A 214 9.83 -7.66 -9.21
N ALA A 215 9.64 -6.42 -8.75
CA ALA A 215 8.32 -5.78 -8.70
C ALA A 215 7.63 -5.76 -10.08
N SER A 216 8.40 -5.43 -11.12
CA SER A 216 7.92 -5.40 -12.51
C SER A 216 7.67 -6.77 -13.12
N ARG A 217 8.23 -7.85 -12.58
CA ARG A 217 7.93 -9.22 -13.06
C ARG A 217 6.62 -9.75 -12.51
N ILE A 218 6.22 -9.30 -11.33
CA ILE A 218 4.99 -9.74 -10.67
C ILE A 218 3.79 -9.18 -11.44
N ASP A 219 3.77 -7.86 -11.60
CA ASP A 219 2.76 -7.18 -12.40
C ASP A 219 3.39 -5.96 -13.08
N GLU A 220 3.84 -6.15 -14.32
CA GLU A 220 4.40 -5.09 -15.16
C GLU A 220 3.41 -3.95 -15.41
N GLN A 221 2.10 -4.24 -15.32
CA GLN A 221 1.05 -3.27 -15.55
C GLN A 221 0.63 -2.54 -14.28
N SER A 222 0.96 -3.07 -13.10
CA SER A 222 0.64 -2.42 -11.84
C SER A 222 1.17 -0.98 -11.82
N PRO A 223 0.39 -0.03 -11.29
CA PRO A 223 0.83 1.35 -11.19
C PRO A 223 2.12 1.46 -10.39
N ASP A 224 2.23 0.66 -9.33
CA ASP A 224 3.39 0.58 -8.45
C ASP A 224 4.67 0.16 -9.20
N ALA A 225 4.63 -0.92 -9.98
CA ALA A 225 5.79 -1.34 -10.77
C ALA A 225 6.16 -0.29 -11.84
N ARG A 226 5.17 0.29 -12.53
CA ARG A 226 5.41 1.35 -13.53
C ARG A 226 6.03 2.59 -12.90
N MET A 227 5.57 3.01 -11.73
CA MET A 227 6.19 4.11 -10.97
C MET A 227 7.64 3.78 -10.57
N GLY A 228 7.91 2.55 -10.14
CA GLY A 228 9.27 2.07 -9.88
C GLY A 228 10.17 2.21 -11.11
N LYS A 229 9.69 1.73 -12.27
CA LYS A 229 10.41 1.85 -13.55
C LYS A 229 10.65 3.30 -13.96
N ALA A 230 9.64 4.16 -13.86
CA ALA A 230 9.77 5.58 -14.18
C ALA A 230 10.85 6.26 -13.31
N ARG A 231 10.97 5.85 -12.05
CA ARG A 231 11.98 6.39 -11.14
C ARG A 231 13.39 5.91 -11.45
N ILE A 232 13.58 4.73 -12.01
CA ILE A 232 14.87 4.31 -12.58
C ILE A 232 15.28 5.24 -13.73
N GLU A 233 14.35 5.52 -14.63
CA GLU A 233 14.61 6.41 -15.77
C GLU A 233 14.95 7.82 -15.29
N LEU A 234 14.26 8.34 -14.27
CA LEU A 234 14.61 9.60 -13.60
C LEU A 234 16.04 9.60 -13.04
N LEU A 235 16.44 8.53 -12.34
CA LEU A 235 17.80 8.40 -11.80
C LEU A 235 18.88 8.27 -12.87
N SER A 236 18.47 7.89 -14.07
CA SER A 236 19.32 7.77 -15.25
C SER A 236 19.27 9.03 -16.13
N SER A 237 18.68 10.12 -15.65
CA SER A 237 18.49 11.39 -16.38
C SER A 237 17.70 11.26 -17.68
N LYS A 238 16.81 10.26 -17.76
CA LYS A 238 15.94 9.98 -18.90
C LYS A 238 14.52 10.48 -18.62
N ASP A 239 14.39 11.78 -18.39
CA ASP A 239 13.14 12.40 -17.94
C ASP A 239 11.96 12.17 -18.90
N LEU A 240 12.21 12.16 -20.22
CA LEU A 240 11.18 11.87 -21.22
C LEU A 240 10.62 10.44 -21.14
N TYR A 241 11.47 9.45 -20.84
CA TYR A 241 11.03 8.06 -20.65
C TYR A 241 10.20 7.93 -19.38
N ALA A 242 10.65 8.55 -18.28
CA ALA A 242 9.90 8.58 -17.04
C ALA A 242 8.51 9.23 -17.23
N TYR A 243 8.46 10.40 -17.88
CA TYR A 243 7.20 11.09 -18.18
C TYR A 243 6.24 10.21 -18.99
N ARG A 244 6.73 9.52 -20.03
CA ARG A 244 5.90 8.61 -20.84
C ARG A 244 5.34 7.45 -20.03
N ILE A 245 6.12 6.92 -19.09
CA ILE A 245 5.65 5.85 -18.21
C ILE A 245 4.51 6.38 -17.32
N PHE A 246 4.70 7.52 -16.65
CA PHE A 246 3.65 8.11 -15.81
C PHE A 246 2.38 8.44 -16.61
N LYS A 247 2.52 9.03 -17.79
CA LYS A 247 1.40 9.37 -18.69
C LYS A 247 0.59 8.14 -19.09
N ASN A 248 1.24 6.99 -19.25
CA ASN A 248 0.59 5.74 -19.64
C ASN A 248 0.26 4.84 -18.44
N THR A 249 0.43 5.33 -17.22
CA THR A 249 0.13 4.57 -16.00
C THR A 249 -1.23 4.99 -15.47
N GLU A 250 -2.14 4.04 -15.41
CA GLU A 250 -3.43 4.24 -14.77
C GLU A 250 -3.31 3.82 -13.31
N LEU A 251 -3.79 4.67 -12.40
CA LEU A 251 -3.86 4.33 -10.99
C LEU A 251 -5.03 3.38 -10.77
N VAL A 252 -4.71 2.17 -10.33
CA VAL A 252 -5.69 1.16 -9.92
C VAL A 252 -5.35 0.63 -8.53
N ASP A 253 -6.34 0.10 -7.84
CA ASP A 253 -6.17 -0.64 -6.59
C ASP A 253 -5.75 -2.09 -6.87
N ASP A 254 -5.56 -2.87 -5.80
CA ASP A 254 -5.26 -4.30 -5.88
C ASP A 254 -6.41 -5.09 -6.58
N LEU A 255 -7.57 -4.43 -6.79
CA LEU A 255 -8.78 -4.94 -7.44
C LEU A 255 -8.91 -4.51 -8.91
N GLY A 256 -7.96 -3.75 -9.45
CA GLY A 256 -8.06 -3.16 -10.78
C GLY A 256 -9.06 -2.00 -10.87
N GLN A 257 -9.67 -1.58 -9.77
CA GLN A 257 -10.55 -0.42 -9.73
C GLN A 257 -9.74 0.86 -9.76
N LYS A 258 -10.21 1.85 -10.53
CA LYS A 258 -9.49 3.11 -10.70
C LYS A 258 -9.37 3.85 -9.38
N LYS A 259 -8.13 4.12 -8.97
CA LYS A 259 -7.79 5.03 -7.87
C LYS A 259 -7.63 6.43 -8.42
N GLN A 260 -8.20 7.41 -7.72
CA GLN A 260 -8.02 8.82 -8.09
C GLN A 260 -6.74 9.43 -7.53
N TYR A 261 -6.15 8.81 -6.50
CA TYR A 261 -5.06 9.41 -5.76
C TYR A 261 -3.96 8.43 -5.38
N ASN A 262 -2.73 8.77 -5.78
CA ASN A 262 -1.50 8.25 -5.20
C ASN A 262 -0.47 9.38 -5.13
N LYS A 263 -0.05 9.75 -3.92
CA LYS A 263 0.87 10.86 -3.69
C LYS A 263 2.19 10.76 -4.46
N LYS A 264 2.80 9.58 -4.51
CA LYS A 264 4.06 9.36 -5.22
C LYS A 264 3.83 9.50 -6.73
N PHE A 265 2.74 8.95 -7.24
CA PHE A 265 2.36 9.09 -8.65
C PHE A 265 2.23 10.55 -9.06
N HIS A 266 1.33 11.30 -8.41
CA HIS A 266 1.04 12.69 -8.78
C HIS A 266 2.29 13.58 -8.63
N PHE A 267 3.06 13.37 -7.56
CA PHE A 267 4.30 14.11 -7.36
C PHE A 267 5.31 13.85 -8.49
N PHE A 268 5.72 12.59 -8.72
CA PHE A 268 6.74 12.31 -9.73
C PHE A 268 6.24 12.55 -11.16
N PHE A 269 4.94 12.40 -11.43
CA PHE A 269 4.38 12.76 -12.71
C PHE A 269 4.45 14.28 -12.94
N ALA A 270 4.10 15.09 -11.93
CA ALA A 270 4.22 16.53 -12.03
C ALA A 270 5.68 17.00 -12.24
N GLU A 271 6.63 16.40 -11.51
CA GLU A 271 8.06 16.71 -11.64
C GLU A 271 8.59 16.35 -13.05
N THR A 272 8.25 15.16 -13.56
CA THR A 272 8.67 14.74 -14.90
C THR A 272 8.02 15.58 -15.99
N ALA A 273 6.73 15.87 -15.88
CA ALA A 273 6.00 16.76 -16.79
C ALA A 273 6.61 18.16 -16.84
N SER A 274 6.96 18.73 -15.68
CA SER A 274 7.64 20.03 -15.59
C SER A 274 8.97 20.02 -16.33
N LYS A 275 9.78 18.96 -16.15
CA LYS A 275 11.09 18.83 -16.80
C LYS A 275 11.03 18.70 -18.31
N VAL A 276 9.99 18.06 -18.85
CA VAL A 276 9.80 17.91 -20.30
C VAL A 276 9.03 19.07 -20.94
N GLY A 277 8.66 20.09 -20.15
CA GLY A 277 7.94 21.27 -20.64
C GLY A 277 6.45 21.05 -20.91
N ASP A 278 5.85 20.01 -20.33
CA ASP A 278 4.40 19.80 -20.29
C ASP A 278 3.83 20.40 -19.00
N TYR A 279 3.77 21.72 -18.98
CA TYR A 279 3.39 22.48 -17.79
C TYR A 279 1.90 22.37 -17.46
N VAL A 280 1.04 22.08 -18.44
CA VAL A 280 -0.39 21.83 -18.23
C VAL A 280 -0.58 20.57 -17.38
N THR A 281 0.03 19.46 -17.81
CA THR A 281 -0.01 18.20 -17.04
C THR A 281 0.65 18.40 -15.67
N ALA A 282 1.79 19.10 -15.60
CA ALA A 282 2.43 19.35 -14.32
C ALA A 282 1.52 20.07 -13.32
N ALA A 283 0.85 21.14 -13.76
CA ALA A 283 -0.07 21.90 -12.93
C ALA A 283 -1.26 21.04 -12.45
N ASP A 284 -1.88 20.27 -13.33
CA ASP A 284 -2.99 19.37 -12.97
C ASP A 284 -2.55 18.33 -11.92
N GLN A 285 -1.39 17.70 -12.11
CA GLN A 285 -0.92 16.66 -11.20
C GLN A 285 -0.53 17.22 -9.82
N TYR A 286 0.08 18.41 -9.75
CA TYR A 286 0.24 19.09 -8.46
C TYR A 286 -1.10 19.45 -7.81
N GLU A 287 -2.11 19.81 -8.61
CA GLU A 287 -3.45 20.10 -8.10
C GLU A 287 -4.14 18.86 -7.52
N GLN A 288 -4.03 17.69 -8.17
CA GLN A 288 -4.48 16.42 -7.59
C GLN A 288 -3.78 16.13 -6.25
N LEU A 289 -2.49 16.45 -6.13
CA LEU A 289 -1.72 16.27 -4.91
C LEU A 289 -2.22 17.17 -3.77
N LEU A 290 -2.50 18.44 -4.07
CA LEU A 290 -2.90 19.47 -3.10
C LEU A 290 -4.35 19.30 -2.59
N LYS A 291 -5.19 18.47 -3.25
CA LYS A 291 -6.53 18.10 -2.75
C LYS A 291 -6.50 17.37 -1.40
N TYR A 292 -5.35 16.81 -1.02
CA TYR A 292 -5.19 16.00 0.20
C TYR A 292 -4.20 16.65 1.19
N PRO A 293 -4.47 17.88 1.69
CA PRO A 293 -3.50 18.66 2.47
C PRO A 293 -3.04 17.99 3.77
N ASN A 294 -3.80 17.01 4.27
CA ASN A 294 -3.49 16.27 5.48
C ASN A 294 -2.68 14.99 5.23
N ASP A 295 -2.34 14.65 3.98
CA ASP A 295 -1.51 13.47 3.70
C ASP A 295 -0.12 13.64 4.35
N PRO A 296 0.39 12.61 5.08
CA PRO A 296 1.73 12.62 5.65
C PRO A 296 2.85 12.96 4.67
N PHE A 297 2.64 12.77 3.36
CA PHE A 297 3.55 13.22 2.29
C PHE A 297 4.00 14.68 2.46
N PHE A 298 3.12 15.56 2.93
CA PHE A 298 3.44 16.98 3.12
C PHE A 298 4.40 17.27 4.29
N SER A 299 4.76 16.26 5.07
CA SER A 299 5.84 16.36 6.06
C SER A 299 7.24 16.25 5.43
N GLU A 300 7.36 15.56 4.29
CA GLU A 300 8.60 15.42 3.51
C GLU A 300 8.69 16.53 2.45
N PHE A 301 7.57 16.80 1.77
CA PHE A 301 7.48 17.80 0.71
C PHE A 301 6.52 18.91 1.11
N SER A 302 7.05 20.10 1.45
CA SER A 302 6.23 21.21 1.94
C SER A 302 5.05 21.55 1.03
N PHE A 303 3.84 21.59 1.59
CA PHE A 303 2.61 21.95 0.89
C PHE A 303 2.75 23.27 0.10
N LYS A 304 3.32 24.29 0.75
CA LYS A 304 3.55 25.61 0.12
C LYS A 304 4.54 25.55 -1.04
N VAL A 305 5.51 24.64 -1.00
CA VAL A 305 6.46 24.44 -2.11
C VAL A 305 5.76 23.80 -3.29
N ILE A 306 4.93 22.79 -3.06
CA ILE A 306 4.12 22.15 -4.11
C ILE A 306 3.13 23.16 -4.71
N GLU A 307 2.48 23.97 -3.89
CA GLU A 307 1.60 25.05 -4.33
C GLU A 307 2.32 26.04 -5.25
N ARG A 308 3.51 26.50 -4.86
CA ARG A 308 4.32 27.39 -5.69
C ARG A 308 4.75 26.74 -7.00
N ARG A 309 5.08 25.44 -7.00
CA ARG A 309 5.44 24.69 -8.21
C ARG A 309 4.25 24.59 -9.17
N ARG A 310 3.04 24.33 -8.66
CA ARG A 310 1.79 24.37 -9.44
C ARG A 310 1.60 25.73 -10.10
N ASP A 311 1.70 26.82 -9.34
CA ASP A 311 1.43 28.16 -9.86
C ASP A 311 2.46 28.57 -10.92
N LEU A 312 3.73 28.17 -10.72
CA LEU A 312 4.78 28.37 -11.72
C LEU A 312 4.48 27.58 -13.01
N ALA A 313 4.04 26.32 -12.89
CA ALA A 313 3.64 25.51 -14.04
C ALA A 313 2.45 26.14 -14.78
N LYS A 314 1.43 26.66 -14.08
CA LYS A 314 0.31 27.38 -14.70
C LYS A 314 0.79 28.58 -15.53
N ARG A 315 1.68 29.41 -14.98
CA ARG A 315 2.25 30.56 -15.71
C ARG A 315 3.05 30.14 -16.94
N PHE A 316 3.86 29.08 -16.84
CA PHE A 316 4.60 28.60 -18.01
C PHE A 316 3.69 28.00 -19.08
N ALA A 317 2.58 27.37 -18.69
CA ALA A 317 1.57 26.91 -19.64
C ALA A 317 0.93 28.08 -20.40
N GLU A 318 0.57 29.16 -19.70
CA GLU A 318 0.00 30.39 -20.30
C GLU A 318 0.99 31.08 -21.25
N ILE A 319 2.26 31.20 -20.86
CA ILE A 319 3.28 31.80 -21.74
C ILE A 319 3.43 30.98 -23.03
N LYS A 320 3.46 29.65 -22.91
CA LYS A 320 3.62 28.77 -24.06
C LYS A 320 2.42 28.83 -25.00
N SER A 321 1.19 28.93 -24.49
CA SER A 321 0.00 29.09 -25.35
C SER A 321 0.03 30.43 -26.10
N LEU A 322 0.41 31.52 -25.44
CA LEU A 322 0.54 32.83 -26.09
C LEU A 322 1.64 32.83 -27.17
N GLU A 323 2.76 32.14 -26.94
CA GLU A 323 3.81 31.99 -27.97
C GLU A 323 3.36 31.17 -29.18
N GLU A 324 2.50 30.17 -28.97
CA GLU A 324 1.94 29.36 -30.05
C GLU A 324 0.87 30.12 -30.85
N GLU A 325 0.04 30.92 -30.18
CA GLU A 325 -0.93 31.83 -30.83
C GLU A 325 -0.22 32.87 -31.71
N ASN A 326 0.80 33.54 -31.18
CA ASN A 326 1.59 34.55 -31.92
C ASN A 326 2.42 33.98 -33.08
N LYS A 327 2.64 32.65 -33.16
CA LYS A 327 3.31 31.99 -34.29
C LYS A 327 2.35 31.59 -35.42
N ASN A 328 1.06 31.53 -35.11
CA ASN A 328 0.01 31.12 -36.04
C ASN A 328 -0.75 32.32 -36.64
N GLU A 329 -0.55 33.53 -36.10
CA GLU A 329 -0.87 34.83 -36.71
C GLU A 329 0.26 35.30 -37.64
#